data_AF-A0A2E0BIJ8-F1
#
_entry.id   AF-A0A2E0BIJ8-F1
#
_cell.length_a   1.000
_cell.length_b   1.000
_cell.length_c   1.000
_cell.angle_alpha   90.00
_cell.angle_beta   90.00
_cell.angle_gamma   90.00
#
_symmetry.space_group_name_H-M   'P 1'
#
loop_
_entity.id
_entity.type
_entity.pdbx_description
1 polymer ?
#
loop_
_entity_poly.entity_id
_entity_poly.type
_entity_poly.pdbx_seq_one_letter_code
_entity_poly.pdbx_strand_id
1 'polypeptide(L)'
;MLENDANPLVPNEYPTPTVLVIDDFYQDPVAVREWVLQQEFPIQGNYPGKRTAPFALDTIKEKIESYVEPFAGKITQWSNSENHFNANGTFQFTLESEVSWMHTDNDVTDWAGVLYLTPDAPVSGGTGLFRFQDGTRFALESEDLTPHNQNAGNFHAWEQVDNIGNVFNRLILFNAQHWHRSLEYFGDSKENGRLFQTFFFSTERRLTNNLKLPEPVLEIPPPVSTPDFNAIREEIQKRKPFAMQIDVHGVPTQQESQMGISVIDGQTINYGYHPLNLWEAIHRPLIKDLSGKKVLDVGCNSGFFSFELAKRGADVLGVDVNQVERVYNLDCMPLQQAEWIESQLQTGAKFKEMNYMDCDESEPYDKILFLGVYYHLTDPSRGLAKLNRLLKMGGELYVESETHPTETRYYPDDEPYRLDASNFLIPTSEYLNKDLERNGFKIVETFRTKDVCCGRRYAVRAVKVSDNPQPENTYLGAKTTSAETFTFSPRKSFQWS
;
A
#
# COMPACT_ATOMS: atom_id res chain seq x y z
N MET A 1 -16.99 -23.25 44.90
CA MET A 1 -17.25 -24.20 43.81
C MET A 1 -17.00 -23.44 42.53
N LEU A 2 -15.79 -23.58 41.97
CA LEU A 2 -15.50 -23.21 40.58
C LEU A 2 -15.72 -24.50 39.80
N GLU A 3 -16.88 -24.63 39.18
CA GLU A 3 -17.15 -25.74 38.26
C GLU A 3 -16.65 -25.35 36.87
N ASN A 4 -15.96 -26.31 36.23
CA ASN A 4 -15.47 -26.32 34.85
C ASN A 4 -14.25 -25.45 34.50
N ASP A 5 -13.11 -25.74 35.14
CA ASP A 5 -11.80 -25.48 34.51
C ASP A 5 -11.45 -26.63 33.55
N ALA A 6 -11.74 -26.44 32.26
CA ALA A 6 -11.13 -27.28 31.22
C ALA A 6 -9.61 -27.09 31.28
N ASN A 7 -8.87 -28.19 31.42
CA ASN A 7 -7.41 -28.15 31.47
C ASN A 7 -6.86 -27.50 30.18
N PRO A 8 -6.17 -26.34 30.25
CA PRO A 8 -5.75 -25.56 29.08
C PRO A 8 -4.71 -26.27 28.21
N LEU A 9 -4.20 -27.42 28.66
CA LEU A 9 -3.24 -28.25 27.93
C LEU A 9 -3.88 -29.43 27.20
N VAL A 10 -5.20 -29.62 27.28
CA VAL A 10 -5.90 -30.62 26.47
C VAL A 10 -6.02 -30.06 25.04
N PRO A 11 -5.33 -30.64 24.05
CA PRO A 11 -5.41 -30.15 22.68
C PRO A 11 -6.84 -30.29 22.17
N ASN A 12 -7.26 -29.37 21.31
CA ASN A 12 -8.50 -29.55 20.56
C ASN A 12 -8.40 -30.87 19.79
N GLU A 13 -9.39 -31.75 19.98
CA GLU A 13 -9.47 -33.06 19.33
C GLU A 13 -9.52 -32.92 17.79
N TYR A 14 -9.98 -31.77 17.29
CA TYR A 14 -10.11 -31.45 15.87
C TYR A 14 -9.61 -30.03 15.57
N PRO A 15 -8.28 -29.79 15.50
CA PRO A 15 -7.74 -28.49 15.14
C PRO A 15 -8.08 -28.15 13.68
N THR A 16 -8.59 -26.95 13.44
CA THR A 16 -8.93 -26.46 12.11
C THR A 16 -7.75 -25.66 11.53
N PRO A 17 -7.12 -26.09 10.43
CA PRO A 17 -6.09 -25.28 9.77
C PRO A 17 -6.75 -24.11 9.01
N THR A 18 -6.16 -22.91 9.11
CA THR A 18 -6.52 -21.76 8.26
C THR A 18 -6.06 -21.98 6.81
N VAL A 19 -4.87 -22.54 6.65
CA VAL A 19 -4.24 -22.90 5.39
C VAL A 19 -3.36 -24.14 5.57
N LEU A 20 -3.32 -25.00 4.57
CA LEU A 20 -2.35 -26.08 4.40
C LEU A 20 -1.46 -25.73 3.21
N VAL A 21 -0.14 -25.83 3.39
CA VAL A 21 0.85 -25.58 2.35
C VAL A 21 1.57 -26.89 2.06
N ILE A 22 1.46 -27.37 0.82
CA ILE A 22 2.02 -28.64 0.37
C ILE A 22 2.99 -28.33 -0.77
N ASP A 23 4.28 -28.42 -0.49
CA ASP A 23 5.34 -28.34 -1.49
C ASP A 23 5.48 -29.68 -2.23
N ASP A 24 6.09 -29.63 -3.42
CA ASP A 24 6.38 -30.79 -4.26
C ASP A 24 5.13 -31.64 -4.59
N PHE A 25 4.02 -30.97 -4.92
CA PHE A 25 2.74 -31.65 -5.11
C PHE A 25 2.75 -32.62 -6.29
N TYR A 26 3.17 -32.21 -7.49
CA TYR A 26 3.38 -33.12 -8.62
C TYR A 26 4.75 -33.78 -8.54
N GLN A 27 4.81 -35.06 -8.89
CA GLN A 27 6.09 -35.79 -8.97
C GLN A 27 6.97 -35.27 -10.12
N ASP A 28 6.35 -34.90 -11.24
CA ASP A 28 7.01 -34.28 -12.39
C ASP A 28 6.27 -33.00 -12.79
N PRO A 29 6.49 -31.88 -12.06
CA PRO A 29 5.77 -30.63 -12.30
C PRO A 29 6.18 -29.96 -13.62
N VAL A 30 7.38 -30.27 -14.13
CA VAL A 30 7.86 -29.75 -15.42
C VAL A 30 7.08 -30.39 -16.55
N ALA A 31 6.92 -31.72 -16.56
CA ALA A 31 6.09 -32.40 -17.56
C ALA A 31 4.63 -31.94 -17.51
N VAL A 32 4.06 -31.73 -16.31
CA VAL A 32 2.71 -31.18 -16.16
C VAL A 32 2.62 -29.78 -16.76
N ARG A 33 3.60 -28.91 -16.48
CA ARG A 33 3.67 -27.55 -17.03
C ARG A 33 3.76 -27.57 -18.56
N GLU A 34 4.67 -28.37 -19.12
CA GLU A 34 4.86 -28.47 -20.57
C GLU A 34 3.59 -28.95 -21.26
N TRP A 35 2.90 -29.92 -20.65
CA TRP A 35 1.64 -30.43 -21.17
C TRP A 35 0.50 -29.40 -21.10
N VAL A 36 0.36 -28.66 -19.99
CA VAL A 36 -0.70 -27.64 -19.86
C VAL A 36 -0.49 -26.46 -20.82
N LEU A 37 0.75 -26.07 -21.08
CA LEU A 37 1.06 -24.99 -22.03
C LEU A 37 0.65 -25.34 -23.47
N GLN A 38 0.51 -26.63 -23.80
CA GLN A 38 -0.01 -27.09 -25.09
C GLN A 38 -1.55 -27.08 -25.17
N GLN A 39 -2.25 -26.89 -24.06
CA GLN A 39 -3.72 -26.87 -24.03
C GLN A 39 -4.29 -25.52 -24.48
N GLU A 40 -5.56 -25.55 -24.88
CA GLU A 40 -6.35 -24.34 -25.09
C GLU A 40 -6.91 -23.79 -23.76
N PHE A 41 -7.02 -22.47 -23.68
CA PHE A 41 -7.63 -21.77 -22.54
C PHE A 41 -8.88 -21.01 -23.02
N PRO A 42 -9.96 -21.71 -23.40
CA PRO A 42 -11.12 -21.09 -24.05
C PRO A 42 -12.04 -20.38 -23.05
N ILE A 43 -11.94 -20.68 -21.76
CA ILE A 43 -12.91 -20.23 -20.76
C ILE A 43 -12.47 -18.89 -20.16
N GLN A 44 -13.36 -17.91 -20.21
CA GLN A 44 -13.25 -16.61 -19.54
C GLN A 44 -14.53 -16.39 -18.73
N GLY A 45 -14.42 -15.65 -17.63
CA GLY A 45 -15.57 -15.41 -16.76
C GLY A 45 -15.32 -14.25 -15.82
N ASN A 46 -16.04 -14.25 -14.70
CA ASN A 46 -15.82 -13.28 -13.62
C ASN A 46 -14.61 -13.67 -12.76
N TYR A 47 -13.44 -13.74 -13.38
CA TYR A 47 -12.13 -13.97 -12.78
C TYR A 47 -11.05 -13.51 -13.77
N PRO A 48 -9.87 -13.10 -13.30
CA PRO A 48 -8.78 -12.66 -14.18
C PRO A 48 -8.25 -13.81 -15.04
N GLY A 49 -7.75 -13.53 -16.23
CA GLY A 49 -7.09 -14.53 -17.05
C GLY A 49 -8.04 -15.45 -17.79
N LYS A 50 -7.48 -16.59 -18.22
CA LYS A 50 -8.21 -17.61 -18.98
C LYS A 50 -7.98 -18.98 -18.38
N ARG A 51 -8.99 -19.85 -18.49
CA ARG A 51 -8.96 -21.23 -17.97
C ARG A 51 -9.03 -22.27 -19.07
N THR A 52 -8.40 -23.41 -18.81
CA THR A 52 -8.62 -24.66 -19.56
C THR A 52 -9.97 -25.28 -19.18
N ALA A 53 -10.36 -26.35 -19.88
CA ALA A 53 -11.34 -27.30 -19.35
C ALA A 53 -10.83 -27.94 -18.02
N PRO A 54 -11.73 -28.54 -17.21
CA PRO A 54 -11.37 -29.15 -15.92
C PRO A 54 -10.53 -30.42 -16.07
N PHE A 55 -9.45 -30.54 -15.30
CA PHE A 55 -8.58 -31.72 -15.23
C PHE A 55 -8.45 -32.23 -13.79
N ALA A 56 -9.53 -32.78 -13.28
CA ALA A 56 -9.62 -33.28 -11.91
C ALA A 56 -9.75 -34.80 -11.86
N LEU A 57 -8.64 -35.48 -12.15
CA LEU A 57 -8.51 -36.93 -12.04
C LEU A 57 -8.76 -37.40 -10.60
N ASP A 58 -9.36 -38.59 -10.45
CA ASP A 58 -9.62 -39.19 -9.13
C ASP A 58 -8.33 -39.31 -8.30
N THR A 59 -7.19 -39.57 -8.94
CA THR A 59 -5.89 -39.63 -8.27
C THR A 59 -5.47 -38.29 -7.64
N ILE A 60 -5.85 -37.16 -8.23
CA ILE A 60 -5.60 -35.82 -7.66
C ILE A 60 -6.51 -35.62 -6.45
N LYS A 61 -7.79 -36.00 -6.57
CA LYS A 61 -8.76 -35.96 -5.47
C LYS A 61 -8.26 -36.78 -4.28
N GLU A 62 -7.88 -38.05 -4.50
CA GLU A 62 -7.38 -38.95 -3.46
C GLU A 62 -6.14 -38.39 -2.76
N LYS A 63 -5.22 -37.79 -3.53
CA LYS A 63 -4.03 -37.14 -2.96
C LYS A 63 -4.39 -35.94 -2.09
N ILE A 64 -5.28 -35.06 -2.56
CA ILE A 64 -5.76 -33.91 -1.77
C ILE A 64 -6.52 -34.38 -0.53
N GLU A 65 -7.39 -35.39 -0.66
CA GLU A 65 -8.13 -36.01 0.45
C GLU A 65 -7.19 -36.48 1.56
N SER A 66 -6.07 -37.13 1.20
CA SER A 66 -5.09 -37.63 2.17
C SER A 66 -4.47 -36.53 3.05
N TYR A 67 -4.40 -35.28 2.56
CA TYR A 67 -3.89 -34.15 3.35
C TYR A 67 -4.96 -33.51 4.24
N VAL A 68 -6.22 -33.46 3.79
CA VAL A 68 -7.31 -32.79 4.51
C VAL A 68 -8.04 -33.72 5.49
N GLU A 69 -8.06 -35.03 5.25
CA GLU A 69 -8.80 -36.03 6.04
C GLU A 69 -8.51 -35.96 7.55
N PRO A 70 -7.24 -35.79 8.01
CA PRO A 70 -6.95 -35.66 9.44
C PRO A 70 -7.69 -34.50 10.12
N PHE A 71 -7.96 -33.42 9.40
CA PHE A 71 -8.55 -32.20 9.94
C PHE A 71 -10.06 -32.14 9.68
N ALA A 72 -10.47 -32.48 8.46
CA ALA A 72 -11.81 -32.19 7.96
C ALA A 72 -12.61 -33.42 7.49
N GLY A 73 -12.03 -34.62 7.55
CA GLY A 73 -12.66 -35.85 7.04
C GLY A 73 -12.61 -35.93 5.51
N LYS A 74 -13.38 -36.85 4.93
CA LYS A 74 -13.32 -37.14 3.49
C LYS A 74 -13.93 -36.05 2.63
N ILE A 75 -13.54 -35.98 1.36
CA ILE A 75 -14.11 -35.06 0.38
C ILE A 75 -15.52 -35.55 -0.03
N THR A 76 -16.51 -34.71 0.21
CA THR A 76 -17.94 -34.99 -0.06
C THR A 76 -18.45 -34.34 -1.34
N GLN A 77 -17.80 -33.27 -1.81
CA GLN A 77 -18.15 -32.59 -3.06
C GLN A 77 -16.91 -32.39 -3.92
N TRP A 78 -16.95 -32.87 -5.15
CA TRP A 78 -15.86 -32.78 -6.12
C TRP A 78 -16.44 -32.67 -7.53
N SER A 79 -16.55 -31.46 -8.07
CA SER A 79 -17.18 -31.20 -9.37
C SER A 79 -16.16 -31.16 -10.50
N ASN A 80 -16.41 -31.94 -11.56
CA ASN A 80 -15.57 -32.03 -12.77
C ASN A 80 -16.27 -31.47 -14.03
N SER A 81 -17.42 -30.82 -13.89
CA SER A 81 -18.22 -30.36 -15.04
C SER A 81 -17.77 -29.00 -15.56
N GLU A 82 -17.70 -28.84 -16.89
CA GLU A 82 -17.24 -27.63 -17.59
C GLU A 82 -18.10 -26.37 -17.34
N ASN A 83 -19.36 -26.53 -16.92
CA ASN A 83 -20.35 -25.44 -16.87
C ASN A 83 -20.45 -24.71 -15.53
N HIS A 84 -19.58 -25.02 -14.56
CA HIS A 84 -19.66 -24.38 -13.24
C HIS A 84 -18.42 -23.54 -12.96
N PHE A 85 -18.63 -22.40 -12.28
CA PHE A 85 -17.58 -21.49 -11.80
C PHE A 85 -16.53 -22.18 -10.88
N ASN A 86 -16.81 -23.42 -10.44
CA ASN A 86 -16.09 -24.20 -9.45
C ASN A 86 -15.55 -25.56 -9.94
N ALA A 87 -15.31 -25.68 -11.24
CA ALA A 87 -14.81 -26.93 -11.80
C ALA A 87 -13.38 -27.22 -11.31
N ASN A 88 -13.18 -28.40 -10.70
CA ASN A 88 -11.90 -28.79 -10.12
C ASN A 88 -10.85 -29.06 -11.19
N GLY A 89 -9.60 -28.75 -10.85
CA GLY A 89 -8.45 -29.09 -11.67
C GLY A 89 -8.35 -28.27 -12.95
N THR A 90 -9.09 -27.17 -13.08
CA THR A 90 -8.88 -26.23 -14.20
C THR A 90 -7.55 -25.51 -14.02
N PHE A 91 -6.78 -25.40 -15.10
CA PHE A 91 -5.58 -24.58 -15.12
C PHE A 91 -5.95 -23.17 -15.58
N GLN A 92 -5.32 -22.17 -14.98
CA GLN A 92 -5.56 -20.76 -15.23
C GLN A 92 -4.22 -20.06 -15.36
N PHE A 93 -4.10 -19.14 -16.31
CA PHE A 93 -3.01 -18.19 -16.33
C PHE A 93 -3.53 -16.76 -16.19
N THR A 94 -2.75 -15.91 -15.53
CA THR A 94 -2.98 -14.46 -15.47
C THR A 94 -1.74 -13.68 -15.89
N LEU A 95 -1.96 -12.46 -16.38
CA LEU A 95 -0.93 -11.57 -16.93
C LEU A 95 -0.77 -10.30 -16.08
N GLU A 96 0.35 -9.61 -16.24
CA GLU A 96 0.68 -8.38 -15.51
C GLU A 96 -0.35 -7.26 -15.65
N SER A 97 -1.10 -7.24 -16.75
CA SER A 97 -2.14 -6.24 -17.04
C SER A 97 -3.46 -6.48 -16.31
N GLU A 98 -3.59 -7.61 -15.60
CA GLU A 98 -4.82 -8.02 -14.96
C GLU A 98 -4.84 -7.62 -13.48
N VAL A 99 -6.03 -7.58 -12.89
CA VAL A 99 -6.21 -7.29 -11.47
C VAL A 99 -7.24 -8.23 -10.86
N SER A 100 -7.02 -8.57 -9.59
CA SER A 100 -7.94 -9.38 -8.78
C SER A 100 -8.57 -8.52 -7.68
N TRP A 101 -9.73 -8.94 -7.17
CA TRP A 101 -10.47 -8.27 -6.09
C TRP A 101 -10.59 -9.18 -4.86
N MET A 102 -10.95 -8.60 -3.72
CA MET A 102 -11.22 -9.35 -2.50
C MET A 102 -12.52 -10.16 -2.63
N HIS A 103 -12.47 -11.45 -2.37
CA HIS A 103 -13.64 -12.32 -2.42
C HIS A 103 -13.54 -13.49 -1.45
N THR A 104 -14.62 -14.26 -1.38
CA THR A 104 -14.69 -15.58 -0.75
C THR A 104 -15.34 -16.55 -1.74
N ASP A 105 -15.11 -17.85 -1.55
CA ASP A 105 -15.71 -18.94 -2.33
C ASP A 105 -16.76 -19.71 -1.51
N ASN A 106 -17.30 -19.06 -0.48
CA ASN A 106 -18.21 -19.62 0.52
C ASN A 106 -19.53 -20.14 -0.04
N ASP A 107 -20.04 -19.49 -1.10
CA ASP A 107 -21.30 -19.85 -1.76
C ASP A 107 -21.19 -21.16 -2.56
N VAL A 108 -19.97 -21.69 -2.65
CA VAL A 108 -19.59 -22.72 -3.60
C VAL A 108 -19.08 -23.97 -2.88
N THR A 109 -18.11 -23.81 -1.97
CA THR A 109 -17.41 -24.92 -1.30
C THR A 109 -16.84 -24.51 0.06
N ASP A 110 -16.34 -25.47 0.85
CA ASP A 110 -15.69 -25.19 2.14
C ASP A 110 -14.17 -24.98 2.01
N TRP A 111 -13.56 -25.51 0.96
CA TRP A 111 -12.15 -25.39 0.65
C TRP A 111 -11.92 -24.81 -0.73
N ALA A 112 -10.94 -23.91 -0.82
CA ALA A 112 -10.37 -23.44 -2.06
C ALA A 112 -8.88 -23.84 -2.12
N GLY A 113 -8.38 -24.08 -3.33
CA GLY A 113 -7.02 -24.55 -3.55
C GLY A 113 -6.38 -23.95 -4.78
N VAL A 114 -5.09 -23.63 -4.68
CA VAL A 114 -4.28 -23.08 -5.76
C VAL A 114 -2.94 -23.81 -5.80
N LEU A 115 -2.61 -24.42 -6.93
CA LEU A 115 -1.32 -25.05 -7.19
C LEU A 115 -0.53 -24.23 -8.20
N TYR A 116 0.61 -23.69 -7.78
CA TYR A 116 1.43 -22.82 -8.62
C TYR A 116 2.32 -23.61 -9.57
N LEU A 117 2.37 -23.18 -10.83
CA LEU A 117 3.06 -23.90 -11.90
C LEU A 117 4.01 -23.02 -12.70
N THR A 118 4.27 -21.77 -12.32
CA THR A 118 5.29 -20.93 -12.97
C THR A 118 6.65 -21.07 -12.26
N PRO A 119 7.70 -21.56 -12.94
CA PRO A 119 9.06 -21.61 -12.41
C PRO A 119 9.59 -20.20 -12.12
N ASP A 120 10.37 -20.07 -11.05
CA ASP A 120 11.05 -18.82 -10.65
C ASP A 120 10.13 -17.58 -10.55
N ALA A 121 8.85 -17.81 -10.25
CA ALA A 121 7.87 -16.75 -10.08
C ALA A 121 8.25 -15.79 -8.93
N PRO A 122 7.92 -14.49 -9.03
CA PRO A 122 7.95 -13.59 -7.89
C PRO A 122 7.14 -14.17 -6.73
N VAL A 123 7.77 -14.32 -5.56
CA VAL A 123 7.13 -14.82 -4.34
C VAL A 123 5.93 -13.93 -3.95
N SER A 124 6.00 -12.63 -4.27
CA SER A 124 4.94 -11.64 -4.08
C SER A 124 3.67 -11.92 -4.91
N GLY A 125 3.73 -12.74 -5.96
CA GLY A 125 2.58 -13.09 -6.80
C GLY A 125 1.70 -14.23 -6.28
N GLY A 126 1.77 -14.49 -4.97
CA GLY A 126 1.09 -15.58 -4.27
C GLY A 126 -0.42 -15.37 -4.08
N THR A 127 -0.92 -15.89 -2.97
CA THR A 127 -2.30 -15.69 -2.50
C THR A 127 -2.25 -15.06 -1.11
N GLY A 128 -2.96 -13.95 -0.94
CA GLY A 128 -3.11 -13.28 0.35
C GLY A 128 -4.44 -13.64 1.01
N LEU A 129 -4.42 -13.76 2.33
CA LEU A 129 -5.60 -13.86 3.18
C LEU A 129 -5.76 -12.56 3.98
N PHE A 130 -6.99 -12.08 4.14
CA PHE A 130 -7.27 -10.73 4.59
C PHE A 130 -8.34 -10.68 5.67
N ARG A 131 -8.30 -9.59 6.42
CA ARG A 131 -9.30 -9.19 7.39
C ARG A 131 -9.87 -7.84 6.96
N PHE A 132 -11.18 -7.69 7.01
CA PHE A 132 -11.83 -6.39 6.78
C PHE A 132 -11.62 -5.47 7.99
N GLN A 133 -11.74 -4.17 7.78
CA GLN A 133 -11.53 -3.16 8.83
C GLN A 133 -12.43 -3.32 10.08
N ASP A 134 -13.56 -4.02 9.98
CA ASP A 134 -14.44 -4.35 11.11
C ASP A 134 -13.95 -5.54 11.94
N GLY A 135 -12.82 -6.15 11.56
CA GLY A 135 -12.22 -7.31 12.20
C GLY A 135 -12.64 -8.66 11.61
N THR A 136 -13.59 -8.70 10.66
CA THR A 136 -14.05 -9.94 10.04
C THR A 136 -13.01 -10.52 9.09
N ARG A 137 -12.72 -11.80 9.25
CA ARG A 137 -11.82 -12.60 8.40
C ARG A 137 -12.60 -13.58 7.53
N PHE A 138 -13.72 -14.08 8.06
CA PHE A 138 -14.54 -15.06 7.36
C PHE A 138 -15.90 -14.47 7.03
N ALA A 139 -16.46 -14.81 5.86
CA ALA A 139 -17.79 -14.34 5.46
C ALA A 139 -18.87 -14.67 6.52
N LEU A 140 -18.82 -15.85 7.12
CA LEU A 140 -19.75 -16.27 8.19
C LEU A 140 -19.71 -15.43 9.48
N GLU A 141 -18.69 -14.60 9.69
CA GLU A 141 -18.62 -13.71 10.86
C GLU A 141 -19.51 -12.47 10.70
N SER A 142 -20.08 -12.25 9.51
CA SER A 142 -21.00 -11.15 9.23
C SER A 142 -22.37 -11.66 8.77
N GLU A 143 -23.44 -11.06 9.27
CA GLU A 143 -24.82 -11.31 8.79
C GLU A 143 -25.11 -10.60 7.45
N ASP A 144 -24.37 -9.50 7.17
CA ASP A 144 -24.48 -8.74 5.93
C ASP A 144 -23.10 -8.56 5.28
N LEU A 145 -22.91 -9.15 4.10
CA LEU A 145 -21.68 -9.06 3.31
C LEU A 145 -21.68 -7.87 2.35
N THR A 146 -22.75 -7.06 2.31
CA THR A 146 -22.86 -5.91 1.40
C THR A 146 -21.69 -4.94 1.57
N PRO A 147 -21.27 -4.53 2.79
CA PRO A 147 -20.14 -3.63 2.97
C PRO A 147 -18.83 -4.20 2.43
N HIS A 148 -18.58 -5.48 2.69
CA HIS A 148 -17.38 -6.20 2.23
C HIS A 148 -17.33 -6.28 0.70
N ASN A 149 -18.43 -6.72 0.09
CA ASN A 149 -18.54 -6.89 -1.36
C ASN A 149 -18.44 -5.54 -2.11
N GLN A 150 -19.03 -4.47 -1.58
CA GLN A 150 -18.90 -3.12 -2.15
C GLN A 150 -17.45 -2.60 -2.08
N ASN A 151 -16.67 -3.05 -1.09
CA ASN A 151 -15.27 -2.72 -0.91
C ASN A 151 -14.31 -3.76 -1.48
N ALA A 152 -14.77 -4.73 -2.28
CA ALA A 152 -13.93 -5.79 -2.83
C ALA A 152 -12.72 -5.26 -3.64
N GLY A 153 -12.89 -4.14 -4.34
CA GLY A 153 -11.82 -3.44 -5.05
C GLY A 153 -11.08 -2.37 -4.24
N ASN A 154 -11.55 -2.04 -3.04
CA ASN A 154 -10.95 -1.03 -2.16
C ASN A 154 -9.97 -1.70 -1.19
N PHE A 155 -8.72 -1.88 -1.60
CA PHE A 155 -7.70 -2.57 -0.78
C PHE A 155 -7.36 -1.85 0.54
N HIS A 156 -7.74 -0.58 0.73
CA HIS A 156 -7.55 0.12 2.00
C HIS A 156 -8.50 -0.35 3.10
N ALA A 157 -9.64 -0.93 2.74
CA ALA A 157 -10.59 -1.50 3.70
C ALA A 157 -10.15 -2.89 4.22
N TRP A 158 -9.03 -3.42 3.71
CA TRP A 158 -8.54 -4.76 3.98
C TRP A 158 -7.13 -4.72 4.54
N GLU A 159 -6.92 -5.46 5.62
CA GLU A 159 -5.61 -5.73 6.19
C GLU A 159 -5.19 -7.16 5.81
N GLN A 160 -4.00 -7.31 5.22
CA GLN A 160 -3.48 -8.64 4.91
C GLN A 160 -3.02 -9.34 6.19
N VAL A 161 -3.60 -10.51 6.47
CA VAL A 161 -3.30 -11.34 7.63
C VAL A 161 -2.18 -12.32 7.32
N ASP A 162 -2.25 -12.97 6.15
CA ASP A 162 -1.27 -13.95 5.70
C ASP A 162 -0.93 -13.76 4.22
N ASN A 163 0.28 -14.15 3.84
CA ASN A 163 0.73 -14.23 2.44
C ASN A 163 1.38 -15.58 2.20
N ILE A 164 0.83 -16.35 1.27
CA ILE A 164 1.41 -17.61 0.84
C ILE A 164 1.98 -17.41 -0.57
N GLY A 165 3.31 -17.42 -0.65
CA GLY A 165 4.04 -17.06 -1.86
C GLY A 165 3.87 -18.04 -3.01
N ASN A 166 3.98 -17.51 -4.22
CA ASN A 166 3.95 -18.26 -5.48
C ASN A 166 5.26 -19.04 -5.66
N VAL A 167 5.27 -20.28 -5.18
CA VAL A 167 6.42 -21.19 -5.28
C VAL A 167 6.06 -22.31 -6.23
N PHE A 168 6.93 -22.59 -7.20
CA PHE A 168 6.69 -23.63 -8.19
C PHE A 168 6.40 -24.99 -7.52
N ASN A 169 5.35 -25.67 -7.98
CA ASN A 169 4.87 -26.97 -7.47
C ASN A 169 4.33 -26.94 -6.02
N ARG A 170 3.98 -25.77 -5.49
CA ARG A 170 3.29 -25.61 -4.21
C ARG A 170 1.78 -25.60 -4.40
N LEU A 171 1.09 -26.53 -3.75
CA LEU A 171 -0.36 -26.48 -3.52
C LEU A 171 -0.65 -25.77 -2.20
N ILE A 172 -1.56 -24.81 -2.23
CA ILE A 172 -2.18 -24.25 -1.04
C ILE A 172 -3.63 -24.70 -0.99
N LEU A 173 -4.11 -25.07 0.19
CA LEU A 173 -5.52 -25.38 0.47
C LEU A 173 -5.95 -24.53 1.65
N PHE A 174 -7.00 -23.75 1.52
CA PHE A 174 -7.42 -22.80 2.56
C PHE A 174 -8.94 -22.74 2.68
N ASN A 175 -9.40 -22.16 3.79
CA ASN A 175 -10.81 -21.98 4.07
C ASN A 175 -11.45 -21.05 3.03
N ALA A 176 -12.40 -21.56 2.24
CA ALA A 176 -13.10 -20.81 1.19
C ALA A 176 -13.85 -19.58 1.73
N GLN A 177 -14.17 -19.57 3.03
CA GLN A 177 -14.86 -18.47 3.68
C GLN A 177 -13.92 -17.31 4.03
N HIS A 178 -12.61 -17.53 4.04
CA HIS A 178 -11.65 -16.49 4.37
C HIS A 178 -11.57 -15.50 3.21
N TRP A 179 -11.68 -14.21 3.51
CA TRP A 179 -11.44 -13.17 2.51
C TRP A 179 -10.04 -13.29 1.94
N HIS A 180 -9.95 -13.39 0.62
CA HIS A 180 -8.70 -13.65 -0.06
C HIS A 180 -8.65 -13.04 -1.46
N ARG A 181 -7.44 -12.99 -2.00
CA ARG A 181 -7.18 -12.69 -3.41
C ARG A 181 -5.81 -13.20 -3.84
N SER A 182 -5.64 -13.38 -5.13
CA SER A 182 -4.32 -13.37 -5.76
C SER A 182 -3.67 -11.99 -5.62
N LEU A 183 -2.35 -12.00 -5.41
CA LEU A 183 -1.53 -10.81 -5.24
C LEU A 183 -0.96 -10.33 -6.59
N GLU A 184 0.32 -9.96 -6.64
CA GLU A 184 0.97 -9.44 -7.84
C GLU A 184 0.84 -10.38 -9.05
N TYR A 185 0.49 -9.84 -10.21
CA TYR A 185 0.60 -10.54 -11.47
C TYR A 185 1.83 -10.08 -12.24
N PHE A 186 2.34 -10.97 -13.07
CA PHE A 186 3.58 -10.80 -13.81
C PHE A 186 3.47 -11.54 -15.13
N GLY A 187 4.38 -11.23 -16.06
CA GLY A 187 4.44 -11.84 -17.38
C GLY A 187 3.37 -11.32 -18.35
N ASP A 188 3.64 -11.50 -19.64
CA ASP A 188 2.84 -11.01 -20.76
C ASP A 188 2.24 -12.13 -21.62
N SER A 189 2.51 -13.39 -21.26
CA SER A 189 2.07 -14.59 -21.96
C SER A 189 1.75 -15.73 -20.99
N LYS A 190 1.09 -16.80 -21.44
CA LYS A 190 0.84 -17.98 -20.59
C LYS A 190 2.13 -18.71 -20.21
N GLU A 191 3.19 -18.53 -20.99
CA GLU A 191 4.51 -19.12 -20.81
C GLU A 191 5.34 -18.46 -19.71
N ASN A 192 5.14 -17.17 -19.43
CA ASN A 192 5.88 -16.44 -18.40
C ASN A 192 4.98 -15.80 -17.32
N GLY A 193 3.66 -15.84 -17.51
CA GLY A 193 2.70 -15.31 -16.55
C GLY A 193 2.43 -16.24 -15.37
N ARG A 194 1.52 -15.83 -14.49
CA ARG A 194 1.13 -16.63 -13.32
C ARG A 194 0.23 -17.78 -13.76
N LEU A 195 0.81 -18.96 -13.94
CA LEU A 195 0.11 -20.20 -14.27
C LEU A 195 -0.14 -21.02 -13.01
N PHE A 196 -1.36 -21.49 -12.83
CA PHE A 196 -1.77 -22.24 -11.65
C PHE A 196 -2.95 -23.17 -11.95
N GLN A 197 -3.21 -24.12 -11.05
CA GLN A 197 -4.37 -25.00 -11.10
C GLN A 197 -5.27 -24.74 -9.89
N THR A 198 -6.59 -24.74 -10.08
CA THR A 198 -7.56 -24.43 -9.02
C THR A 198 -8.35 -25.65 -8.57
N PHE A 199 -8.71 -25.68 -7.29
CA PHE A 199 -9.49 -26.73 -6.66
C PHE A 199 -10.54 -26.12 -5.73
N PHE A 200 -11.75 -26.68 -5.74
CA PHE A 200 -12.89 -26.23 -4.95
C PHE A 200 -13.66 -27.45 -4.47
N PHE A 201 -13.68 -27.73 -3.16
CA PHE A 201 -14.34 -28.92 -2.64
C PHE A 201 -14.86 -28.75 -1.20
N SER A 202 -15.75 -29.65 -0.79
CA SER A 202 -16.27 -29.73 0.58
C SER A 202 -15.89 -31.06 1.21
N THR A 203 -15.84 -31.06 2.55
CA THR A 203 -15.45 -32.21 3.37
C THR A 203 -16.54 -32.57 4.38
N GLU A 204 -16.46 -33.75 5.01
CA GLU A 204 -17.46 -34.21 6.01
C GLU A 204 -17.59 -33.24 7.19
N ARG A 205 -16.47 -32.69 7.66
CA ARG A 205 -16.43 -31.58 8.63
C ARG A 205 -16.10 -30.30 7.89
N ARG A 206 -16.99 -29.31 7.99
CA ARG A 206 -16.70 -27.97 7.44
C ARG A 206 -15.67 -27.28 8.32
N LEU A 207 -14.74 -26.54 7.69
CA LEU A 207 -13.79 -25.69 8.41
C LEU A 207 -14.47 -24.64 9.29
N THR A 208 -15.74 -24.33 8.99
CA THR A 208 -16.57 -23.37 9.73
C THR A 208 -17.21 -23.92 10.99
N ASN A 209 -17.28 -25.25 11.18
CA ASN A 209 -17.97 -25.86 12.31
C ASN A 209 -17.34 -25.52 13.68
N ASN A 210 -16.07 -25.09 13.68
CA ASN A 210 -15.32 -24.73 14.89
C ASN A 210 -15.15 -23.22 15.08
N LEU A 211 -15.63 -22.40 14.14
CA LEU A 211 -15.69 -20.95 14.31
C LEU A 211 -16.88 -20.66 15.24
N LYS A 212 -16.62 -20.57 16.55
CA LYS A 212 -17.56 -19.91 17.46
C LYS A 212 -17.67 -18.47 16.99
N LEU A 213 -18.89 -18.03 16.64
CA LEU A 213 -19.19 -16.61 16.57
C LEU A 213 -18.66 -15.99 17.86
N PRO A 214 -17.77 -14.98 17.81
CA PRO A 214 -17.48 -14.22 19.01
C PRO A 214 -18.83 -13.72 19.55
N GLU A 215 -19.06 -13.88 20.86
CA GLU A 215 -20.07 -13.06 21.54
C GLU A 215 -19.81 -11.62 21.11
N PRO A 216 -20.84 -10.87 20.67
CA PRO A 216 -20.64 -9.54 20.13
C PRO A 216 -19.80 -8.76 21.12
N VAL A 217 -18.66 -8.25 20.67
CA VAL A 217 -17.84 -7.35 21.48
C VAL A 217 -18.75 -6.16 21.78
N LEU A 218 -19.26 -6.11 23.00
CA LEU A 218 -20.06 -5.01 23.56
C LEU A 218 -19.14 -3.81 23.79
N GLU A 219 -18.59 -3.31 22.71
CA GLU A 219 -18.05 -1.97 22.49
C GLU A 219 -17.88 -1.85 20.98
N ILE A 220 -19.02 -1.86 20.29
CA ILE A 220 -19.11 -1.37 18.91
C ILE A 220 -18.85 0.14 19.03
N PRO A 221 -17.73 0.68 18.50
CA PRO A 221 -17.62 2.13 18.36
C PRO A 221 -18.85 2.61 17.59
N PRO A 222 -19.47 3.73 17.99
CA PRO A 222 -20.78 4.14 17.48
C PRO A 222 -20.82 4.05 15.95
N PRO A 223 -21.93 3.60 15.35
CA PRO A 223 -22.02 3.43 13.91
C PRO A 223 -21.63 4.76 13.25
N VAL A 224 -20.48 4.76 12.58
CA VAL A 224 -20.12 5.83 11.65
C VAL A 224 -21.21 5.77 10.59
N SER A 225 -21.96 6.86 10.44
CA SER A 225 -22.99 6.98 9.40
C SER A 225 -22.40 6.48 8.10
N THR A 226 -23.06 5.52 7.44
CA THR A 226 -22.60 4.98 6.16
C THR A 226 -22.34 6.17 5.22
N PRO A 227 -21.10 6.37 4.74
CA PRO A 227 -20.76 7.57 4.00
C PRO A 227 -21.62 7.65 2.73
N ASP A 228 -22.23 8.80 2.47
CA ASP A 228 -22.93 9.01 1.20
C ASP A 228 -21.89 9.12 0.08
N PHE A 229 -21.63 7.99 -0.59
CA PHE A 229 -20.63 7.91 -1.65
C PHE A 229 -20.90 8.86 -2.81
N ASN A 230 -22.17 9.20 -3.10
CA ASN A 230 -22.50 10.14 -4.15
C ASN A 230 -22.17 11.57 -3.72
N ALA A 231 -22.53 11.94 -2.49
CA ALA A 231 -22.13 13.22 -1.92
C ALA A 231 -20.60 13.35 -1.85
N ILE A 232 -19.88 12.29 -1.46
CA ILE A 232 -18.41 12.27 -1.44
C ILE A 232 -17.85 12.48 -2.85
N ARG A 233 -18.35 11.77 -3.88
CA ARG A 233 -17.92 11.97 -5.27
C ARG A 233 -18.15 13.40 -5.75
N GLU A 234 -19.29 14.00 -5.42
CA GLU A 234 -19.60 15.39 -5.77
C GLU A 234 -18.65 16.37 -5.07
N GLU A 235 -18.38 16.17 -3.78
CA GLU A 235 -17.46 17.02 -3.02
C GLU A 235 -16.01 16.89 -3.50
N ILE A 236 -15.57 15.69 -3.87
CA ILE A 236 -14.27 15.47 -4.55
C ILE A 236 -14.24 16.23 -5.86
N GLN A 237 -15.26 16.11 -6.70
CA GLN A 237 -15.29 16.78 -8.00
C GLN A 237 -15.24 18.31 -7.88
N LYS A 238 -15.88 18.89 -6.85
CA LYS A 238 -15.82 20.34 -6.54
C LYS A 238 -14.43 20.80 -6.10
N ARG A 239 -13.62 19.89 -5.56
CA ARG A 239 -12.29 20.19 -4.99
C ARG A 239 -11.14 19.82 -5.91
N LYS A 240 -11.40 19.23 -7.08
CA LYS A 240 -10.37 18.98 -8.07
C LYS A 240 -9.69 20.29 -8.51
N PRO A 241 -8.40 20.24 -8.86
CA PRO A 241 -7.54 19.06 -8.90
C PRO A 241 -6.95 18.69 -7.52
N PHE A 242 -6.55 17.44 -7.33
CA PHE A 242 -5.77 17.00 -6.17
C PHE A 242 -4.35 16.68 -6.64
N ALA A 243 -3.31 17.03 -5.89
CA ALA A 243 -1.94 16.61 -6.22
C ALA A 243 -1.71 15.12 -5.91
N MET A 244 -2.39 14.61 -4.88
CA MET A 244 -2.26 13.25 -4.38
C MET A 244 -3.56 12.46 -4.49
N GLN A 245 -3.45 11.18 -4.86
CA GLN A 245 -4.55 10.24 -4.75
C GLN A 245 -4.71 9.80 -3.29
N ILE A 246 -5.84 10.14 -2.69
CA ILE A 246 -6.21 9.78 -1.32
C ILE A 246 -7.55 9.05 -1.39
N ASP A 247 -7.68 7.94 -0.69
CA ASP A 247 -8.94 7.20 -0.58
C ASP A 247 -9.83 7.80 0.51
N VAL A 248 -11.05 8.18 0.13
CA VAL A 248 -12.08 8.67 1.05
C VAL A 248 -13.23 7.67 1.05
N HIS A 249 -13.20 6.72 1.98
CA HIS A 249 -14.21 5.66 2.11
C HIS A 249 -14.41 4.86 0.81
N GLY A 250 -13.34 4.51 0.10
CA GLY A 250 -13.40 3.80 -1.18
C GLY A 250 -13.65 4.68 -2.41
N VAL A 251 -13.71 6.00 -2.23
CA VAL A 251 -13.79 6.97 -3.34
C VAL A 251 -12.44 7.68 -3.46
N PRO A 252 -11.63 7.40 -4.49
CA PRO A 252 -10.34 8.06 -4.66
C PRO A 252 -10.53 9.52 -5.12
N THR A 253 -9.72 10.44 -4.58
CA THR A 253 -9.73 11.87 -4.94
C THR A 253 -9.37 12.12 -6.42
N GLN A 254 -8.56 11.25 -7.00
CA GLN A 254 -8.23 11.20 -8.42
C GLN A 254 -7.90 9.77 -8.85
N GLN A 255 -8.05 9.45 -10.14
CA GLN A 255 -7.70 8.13 -10.68
C GLN A 255 -6.32 8.17 -11.33
N GLU A 256 -5.55 7.09 -11.19
CA GLU A 256 -4.21 6.93 -11.77
C GLU A 256 -4.18 7.18 -13.29
N SER A 257 -5.23 6.78 -14.01
CA SER A 257 -5.40 7.01 -15.45
C SER A 257 -5.55 8.48 -15.85
N GLN A 258 -5.82 9.38 -14.89
CA GLN A 258 -5.91 10.83 -15.11
C GLN A 258 -4.56 11.53 -14.91
N MET A 259 -3.52 10.81 -14.47
CA MET A 259 -2.15 11.31 -14.38
C MET A 259 -1.48 11.34 -15.76
N GLY A 260 -1.82 12.36 -16.54
CA GLY A 260 -1.28 12.55 -17.88
C GLY A 260 0.24 12.76 -17.88
N ILE A 261 0.95 11.91 -18.63
CA ILE A 261 2.30 12.19 -19.12
C ILE A 261 2.15 13.24 -20.22
N SER A 262 2.66 14.45 -20.01
CA SER A 262 2.74 15.46 -21.06
C SER A 262 4.17 15.53 -21.58
N VAL A 263 4.37 15.62 -22.89
CA VAL A 263 5.68 15.92 -23.48
C VAL A 263 5.65 17.35 -23.99
N ILE A 264 6.45 18.24 -23.38
CA ILE A 264 6.62 19.63 -23.83
C ILE A 264 8.09 19.79 -24.22
N ASP A 265 8.36 20.25 -25.44
CA ASP A 265 9.72 20.48 -25.98
C ASP A 265 10.68 19.29 -25.84
N GLY A 266 10.17 18.06 -25.98
CA GLY A 266 10.96 16.83 -25.84
C GLY A 266 11.27 16.42 -24.40
N GLN A 267 10.75 17.14 -23.40
CA GLN A 267 10.82 16.76 -21.99
C GLN A 267 9.50 16.12 -21.54
N THR A 268 9.60 14.94 -20.93
CA THR A 268 8.47 14.26 -20.28
C THR A 268 8.17 14.94 -18.94
N ILE A 269 7.00 15.54 -18.83
CA ILE A 269 6.42 16.12 -17.62
C ILE A 269 5.39 15.15 -17.08
N ASN A 270 5.59 14.68 -15.85
CA ASN A 270 4.55 14.02 -15.09
C ASN A 270 3.97 14.97 -14.06
N TYR A 271 2.66 15.22 -14.16
CA TYR A 271 1.94 16.06 -13.20
C TYR A 271 1.40 15.26 -12.00
N GLY A 272 1.57 13.94 -11.98
CA GLY A 272 1.02 13.06 -10.95
C GLY A 272 2.08 12.51 -9.99
N TYR A 273 2.27 13.14 -8.84
CA TYR A 273 3.00 12.48 -7.75
C TYR A 273 2.11 11.37 -7.20
N HIS A 274 2.48 10.10 -7.42
CA HIS A 274 1.79 9.00 -6.77
C HIS A 274 2.43 8.74 -5.40
N PRO A 275 1.80 9.17 -4.29
CA PRO A 275 2.37 8.97 -2.95
C PRO A 275 2.52 7.47 -2.61
N LEU A 276 1.76 6.58 -3.25
CA LEU A 276 1.82 5.13 -3.00
C LEU A 276 3.19 4.53 -3.27
N ASN A 277 3.92 4.95 -4.32
CA ASN A 277 5.23 4.37 -4.60
C ASN A 277 6.27 4.77 -3.55
N LEU A 278 6.21 6.03 -3.08
CA LEU A 278 7.06 6.44 -1.96
C LEU A 278 6.61 5.74 -0.67
N TRP A 279 5.30 5.66 -0.44
CA TRP A 279 4.72 4.98 0.71
C TRP A 279 5.12 3.51 0.76
N GLU A 280 5.00 2.73 -0.33
CA GLU A 280 5.52 1.36 -0.52
C GLU A 280 6.98 1.22 -0.05
N ALA A 281 7.83 2.18 -0.43
CA ALA A 281 9.24 2.16 -0.06
C ALA A 281 9.48 2.49 1.43
N ILE A 282 8.80 3.49 1.98
CA ILE A 282 9.05 3.97 3.35
C ILE A 282 8.16 3.29 4.41
N HIS A 283 7.05 2.65 4.03
CA HIS A 283 6.09 2.12 4.98
C HIS A 283 6.71 0.98 5.77
N ARG A 284 7.41 0.02 5.13
CA ARG A 284 7.93 -1.20 5.79
C ARG A 284 8.72 -0.91 7.08
N PRO A 285 9.62 0.09 7.12
CA PRO A 285 10.27 0.51 8.35
C PRO A 285 9.40 1.37 9.30
N LEU A 286 8.37 2.07 8.78
CA LEU A 286 7.40 2.87 9.54
C LEU A 286 6.34 2.03 10.28
N ILE A 287 5.93 0.85 9.78
CA ILE A 287 4.71 0.10 10.20
C ILE A 287 4.73 -0.54 11.60
N LYS A 288 5.53 -0.07 12.55
CA LYS A 288 5.26 -0.42 13.95
C LYS A 288 3.99 0.30 14.38
N ASP A 289 3.23 -0.29 15.31
CA ASP A 289 2.20 0.43 16.07
C ASP A 289 2.74 1.82 16.48
N LEU A 290 2.08 2.88 16.00
CA LEU A 290 2.48 4.26 16.25
C LEU A 290 1.68 4.87 17.41
N SER A 291 0.91 4.06 18.14
CA SER A 291 0.15 4.48 19.31
C SER A 291 1.01 5.31 20.26
N GLY A 292 0.55 6.54 20.53
CA GLY A 292 1.22 7.47 21.44
C GLY A 292 2.49 8.13 20.89
N LYS A 293 2.81 7.98 19.60
CA LYS A 293 3.90 8.72 18.94
C LYS A 293 3.41 10.06 18.41
N LYS A 294 4.15 11.12 18.69
CA LYS A 294 3.92 12.46 18.13
C LYS A 294 4.66 12.58 16.80
N VAL A 295 3.95 12.86 15.71
CA VAL A 295 4.52 12.90 14.35
C VAL A 295 4.23 14.22 13.67
N LEU A 296 5.25 14.80 13.01
CA LEU A 296 5.12 15.99 12.17
C LEU A 296 5.23 15.58 10.71
N ASP A 297 4.28 16.00 9.89
CA ASP A 297 4.31 15.85 8.43
C ASP A 297 4.50 17.23 7.79
N VAL A 298 5.71 17.49 7.29
CA VAL A 298 6.11 18.80 6.75
C VAL A 298 5.86 18.85 5.26
N GLY A 299 5.12 19.86 4.81
CA GLY A 299 4.66 19.94 3.42
C GLY A 299 3.56 18.90 3.16
N CYS A 300 2.61 18.78 4.10
CA CYS A 300 1.66 17.67 4.11
C CYS A 300 0.67 17.69 2.94
N ASN A 301 0.56 18.82 2.21
CA ASN A 301 -0.35 18.97 1.09
C ASN A 301 -1.79 18.56 1.48
N SER A 302 -2.50 17.77 0.66
CA SER A 302 -3.84 17.26 0.98
C SER A 302 -3.86 16.17 2.06
N GLY A 303 -2.72 15.83 2.69
CA GLY A 303 -2.66 15.04 3.92
C GLY A 303 -2.46 13.53 3.77
N PHE A 304 -2.07 13.01 2.60
CA PHE A 304 -1.94 11.57 2.36
C PHE A 304 -1.15 10.84 3.47
N PHE A 305 0.09 11.26 3.73
CA PHE A 305 0.94 10.61 4.73
C PHE A 305 0.42 10.85 6.15
N SER A 306 -0.14 12.04 6.39
CA SER A 306 -0.75 12.39 7.67
C SER A 306 -1.88 11.42 8.05
N PHE A 307 -2.78 11.10 7.11
CA PHE A 307 -3.87 10.14 7.34
C PHE A 307 -3.36 8.73 7.58
N GLU A 308 -2.38 8.28 6.79
CA GLU A 308 -1.81 6.94 6.95
C GLU A 308 -1.11 6.76 8.30
N LEU A 309 -0.44 7.80 8.81
CA LEU A 309 0.16 7.79 10.14
C LEU A 309 -0.89 7.81 11.26
N ALA A 310 -1.93 8.64 11.12
CA ALA A 310 -3.00 8.76 12.11
C ALA A 310 -3.81 7.47 12.27
N LYS A 311 -4.15 6.80 11.15
CA LYS A 311 -4.78 5.46 11.14
C LYS A 311 -4.00 4.40 11.92
N ARG A 312 -2.70 4.61 12.16
CA ARG A 312 -1.79 3.72 12.91
C ARG A 312 -1.58 4.16 14.36
N GLY A 313 -2.37 5.10 14.87
CA GLY A 313 -2.39 5.55 16.26
C GLY A 313 -1.47 6.73 16.61
N ALA A 314 -0.82 7.34 15.62
CA ALA A 314 0.02 8.52 15.84
C ALA A 314 -0.82 9.78 16.13
N ASP A 315 -0.31 10.67 17.00
CA ASP A 315 -0.78 12.06 17.10
C ASP A 315 -0.05 12.88 16.03
N VAL A 316 -0.75 13.14 14.92
CA VAL A 316 -0.17 13.73 13.71
C VAL A 316 -0.53 15.21 13.59
N LEU A 317 0.50 16.03 13.36
CA LEU A 317 0.34 17.40 12.86
C LEU A 317 0.91 17.49 11.44
N GLY A 318 0.05 17.71 10.45
CA GLY A 318 0.42 18.11 9.10
C GLY A 318 0.54 19.64 9.02
N VAL A 319 1.67 20.12 8.50
CA VAL A 319 1.90 21.56 8.26
C VAL A 319 2.21 21.81 6.79
N ASP A 320 1.60 22.84 6.24
CA ASP A 320 1.88 23.31 4.89
C ASP A 320 1.79 24.84 4.87
N VAL A 321 2.52 25.51 3.98
CA VAL A 321 2.44 26.97 3.80
C VAL A 321 1.20 27.41 3.02
N ASN A 322 0.31 26.46 2.68
CA ASN A 322 -0.99 26.67 2.04
C ASN A 322 -0.94 27.57 0.81
N GLN A 323 0.10 27.38 0.00
CA GLN A 323 0.22 28.05 -1.28
C GLN A 323 -0.77 27.43 -2.27
N VAL A 324 -1.35 28.26 -3.14
CA VAL A 324 -2.14 27.77 -4.27
C VAL A 324 -1.26 26.82 -5.07
N GLU A 325 -1.68 25.56 -5.11
CA GLU A 325 -0.99 24.56 -5.91
C GLU A 325 -1.65 24.42 -7.27
N ARG A 326 -0.83 24.40 -8.31
CA ARG A 326 -1.29 24.26 -9.68
C ARG A 326 -1.07 22.83 -10.15
N VAL A 327 -2.16 22.10 -10.33
CA VAL A 327 -2.17 20.73 -10.85
C VAL A 327 -2.99 20.72 -12.13
N TYR A 328 -2.46 20.17 -13.24
CA TYR A 328 -3.11 20.22 -14.56
C TYR A 328 -3.55 21.63 -15.00
N ASN A 329 -2.75 22.66 -14.73
CA ASN A 329 -3.07 24.08 -14.99
C ASN A 329 -4.30 24.62 -14.24
N LEU A 330 -4.79 23.90 -13.22
CA LEU A 330 -5.88 24.34 -12.35
C LEU A 330 -5.34 24.57 -10.94
N ASP A 331 -5.86 25.61 -10.29
CA ASP A 331 -5.47 26.00 -8.94
C ASP A 331 -6.25 25.18 -7.90
N CYS A 332 -5.58 24.72 -6.85
CA CYS A 332 -6.16 24.02 -5.71
C CYS A 332 -5.59 24.51 -4.37
N MET A 333 -6.29 24.21 -3.29
CA MET A 333 -5.94 24.57 -1.91
C MET A 333 -5.75 23.29 -1.08
N PRO A 334 -4.50 22.78 -0.95
CA PRO A 334 -4.25 21.46 -0.36
C PRO A 334 -4.71 21.32 1.08
N LEU A 335 -4.54 22.33 1.93
CA LEU A 335 -4.99 22.21 3.33
C LEU A 335 -6.51 22.17 3.46
N GLN A 336 -7.25 22.93 2.64
CA GLN A 336 -8.72 22.86 2.63
C GLN A 336 -9.20 21.48 2.17
N GLN A 337 -8.48 20.86 1.23
CA GLN A 337 -8.73 19.47 0.84
C GLN A 337 -8.45 18.52 1.99
N ALA A 338 -7.33 18.68 2.70
CA ALA A 338 -6.97 17.86 3.85
C ALA A 338 -8.01 17.96 4.99
N GLU A 339 -8.44 19.18 5.34
CA GLU A 339 -9.48 19.41 6.34
C GLU A 339 -10.81 18.75 5.96
N TRP A 340 -11.19 18.85 4.68
CA TRP A 340 -12.38 18.17 4.20
C TRP A 340 -12.22 16.64 4.24
N ILE A 341 -11.08 16.09 3.80
CA ILE A 341 -10.83 14.65 3.86
C ILE A 341 -10.87 14.17 5.31
N GLU A 342 -10.26 14.90 6.24
CA GLU A 342 -10.31 14.57 7.67
C GLU A 342 -11.74 14.61 8.21
N SER A 343 -12.58 15.56 7.77
CA SER A 343 -14.00 15.58 8.15
C SER A 343 -14.75 14.32 7.72
N GLN A 344 -14.27 13.64 6.66
CA GLN A 344 -14.81 12.37 6.20
C GLN A 344 -14.17 11.19 6.93
N LEU A 345 -12.84 11.14 7.02
CA LEU A 345 -12.08 9.99 7.52
C LEU A 345 -12.03 9.90 9.06
N GLN A 346 -12.13 11.04 9.75
CA GLN A 346 -12.10 11.14 11.22
C GLN A 346 -10.91 10.41 11.85
N THR A 347 -9.72 10.53 11.25
CA THR A 347 -8.51 9.83 11.72
C THR A 347 -7.89 10.48 12.97
N GLY A 348 -8.24 11.73 13.26
CA GLY A 348 -7.62 12.55 14.31
C GLY A 348 -6.41 13.36 13.84
N ALA A 349 -6.03 13.28 12.55
CA ALA A 349 -4.97 14.10 11.97
C ALA A 349 -5.33 15.60 12.07
N LYS A 350 -4.35 16.43 12.43
CA LYS A 350 -4.52 17.88 12.54
C LYS A 350 -3.74 18.56 11.42
N PHE A 351 -4.33 19.57 10.78
CA PHE A 351 -3.71 20.33 9.71
C PHE A 351 -3.58 21.80 10.10
N LYS A 352 -2.46 22.43 9.73
CA LYS A 352 -2.22 23.85 10.04
C LYS A 352 -1.45 24.54 8.92
N GLU A 353 -1.97 25.68 8.48
CA GLU A 353 -1.23 26.62 7.64
C GLU A 353 -0.08 27.22 8.45
N MET A 354 1.15 26.78 8.16
CA MET A 354 2.33 27.16 8.92
C MET A 354 3.61 26.78 8.14
N ASN A 355 4.60 27.67 8.17
CA ASN A 355 5.96 27.29 7.79
C ASN A 355 6.57 26.44 8.92
N TYR A 356 7.14 25.28 8.61
CA TYR A 356 7.74 24.42 9.65
C TYR A 356 8.88 25.10 10.42
N MET A 357 9.47 26.16 9.87
CA MET A 357 10.43 27.02 10.57
C MET A 357 9.83 27.70 11.82
N ASP A 358 8.51 27.89 11.84
CA ASP A 358 7.76 28.51 12.93
C ASP A 358 7.18 27.48 13.91
N CYS A 359 7.38 26.17 13.67
CA CYS A 359 6.97 25.13 14.62
C CYS A 359 7.64 25.31 15.99
N ASP A 360 6.88 25.02 17.04
CA ASP A 360 7.37 25.07 18.42
C ASP A 360 8.43 23.99 18.66
N GLU A 361 9.58 24.41 19.18
CA GLU A 361 10.72 23.54 19.51
C GLU A 361 10.63 22.99 20.95
N SER A 362 9.68 23.48 21.77
CA SER A 362 9.52 23.06 23.17
C SER A 362 8.91 21.66 23.33
N GLU A 363 8.18 21.19 22.32
CA GLU A 363 7.54 19.87 22.32
C GLU A 363 7.98 19.01 21.12
N PRO A 364 9.19 18.42 21.18
CA PRO A 364 9.78 17.72 20.05
C PRO A 364 9.01 16.44 19.67
N TYR A 365 9.08 16.10 18.39
CA TYR A 365 8.40 14.98 17.76
C TYR A 365 9.21 13.68 17.87
N ASP A 366 8.52 12.53 17.88
CA ASP A 366 9.14 11.21 17.81
C ASP A 366 9.58 10.87 16.38
N LYS A 367 8.81 11.35 15.38
CA LYS A 367 9.10 11.19 13.97
C LYS A 367 8.77 12.47 13.20
N ILE A 368 9.54 12.76 12.16
CA ILE A 368 9.25 13.82 11.20
C ILE A 368 9.31 13.25 9.78
N LEU A 369 8.28 13.52 8.98
CA LEU A 369 8.27 13.33 7.53
C LEU A 369 8.61 14.67 6.86
N PHE A 370 9.60 14.64 5.98
CA PHE A 370 10.10 15.78 5.21
C PHE A 370 10.25 15.35 3.75
N LEU A 371 9.12 15.00 3.14
CA LEU A 371 9.04 14.31 1.85
C LEU A 371 8.68 15.32 0.76
N GLY A 372 9.50 15.43 -0.29
CA GLY A 372 9.23 16.37 -1.38
C GLY A 372 9.49 17.85 -1.04
N VAL A 373 10.20 18.16 0.05
CA VAL A 373 10.38 19.55 0.52
C VAL A 373 11.82 20.05 0.35
N TYR A 374 12.82 19.18 0.51
CA TYR A 374 14.24 19.59 0.57
C TYR A 374 14.68 20.44 -0.64
N TYR A 375 14.27 20.04 -1.85
CA TYR A 375 14.68 20.71 -3.09
C TYR A 375 13.94 22.04 -3.35
N HIS A 376 12.89 22.35 -2.58
CA HIS A 376 12.17 23.62 -2.59
C HIS A 376 12.77 24.67 -1.64
N LEU A 377 13.87 24.36 -0.94
CA LEU A 377 14.52 25.29 -0.02
C LEU A 377 15.71 26.01 -0.66
N THR A 378 15.80 27.32 -0.43
CA THR A 378 16.96 28.14 -0.79
C THR A 378 18.16 27.90 0.14
N ASP A 379 17.91 27.50 1.38
CA ASP A 379 18.91 27.07 2.36
C ASP A 379 18.45 25.77 3.06
N PRO A 380 18.63 24.61 2.39
CA PRO A 380 18.14 23.34 2.93
C PRO A 380 18.90 22.91 4.18
N SER A 381 20.18 23.28 4.34
CA SER A 381 20.98 22.92 5.51
C SER A 381 20.42 23.61 6.77
N ARG A 382 20.04 24.89 6.67
CA ARG A 382 19.31 25.58 7.75
C ARG A 382 17.95 24.96 8.04
N GLY A 383 17.26 24.47 7.02
CA GLY A 383 16.03 23.69 7.17
C GLY A 383 16.24 22.42 7.99
N LEU A 384 17.25 21.61 7.63
CA LEU A 384 17.63 20.42 8.39
C LEU A 384 18.01 20.75 9.85
N ALA A 385 18.69 21.86 10.10
CA ALA A 385 18.99 22.31 11.46
C ALA A 385 17.73 22.61 12.28
N LYS A 386 16.68 23.15 11.66
CA LYS A 386 15.37 23.32 12.32
C LYS A 386 14.73 21.96 12.61
N LEU A 387 14.70 21.04 11.64
CA LEU A 387 14.15 19.69 11.85
C LEU A 387 14.87 18.96 12.98
N ASN A 388 16.18 19.15 13.12
CA ASN A 388 16.95 18.60 14.24
C ASN A 388 16.39 19.08 15.58
N ARG A 389 16.11 20.38 15.74
CA ARG A 389 15.56 20.94 16.99
C ARG A 389 14.12 20.50 17.26
N LEU A 390 13.34 20.26 16.21
CA LEU A 390 11.98 19.73 16.32
C LEU A 390 11.94 18.23 16.64
N LEU A 391 13.04 17.49 16.54
CA LEU A 391 13.08 16.04 16.73
C LEU A 391 13.71 15.66 18.07
N LYS A 392 13.13 14.68 18.76
CA LYS A 392 13.72 14.09 19.97
C LYS A 392 15.08 13.46 19.64
N MET A 393 16.01 13.44 20.59
CA MET A 393 17.22 12.63 20.47
C MET A 393 16.83 11.16 20.26
N GLY A 394 17.40 10.49 19.25
CA GLY A 394 16.99 9.15 18.84
C GLY A 394 15.67 9.07 18.05
N GLY A 395 14.99 10.20 17.83
CA GLY A 395 13.83 10.28 16.95
C GLY A 395 14.20 10.08 15.48
N GLU A 396 13.21 9.76 14.65
CA GLU A 396 13.41 9.41 13.24
C GLU A 396 13.01 10.54 12.30
N LEU A 397 13.86 10.80 11.31
CA LEU A 397 13.61 11.72 10.22
C LEU A 397 13.53 10.93 8.90
N TYR A 398 12.46 11.16 8.15
CA TYR A 398 12.28 10.63 6.81
C TYR A 398 12.39 11.79 5.82
N VAL A 399 13.37 11.72 4.92
CA VAL A 399 13.59 12.75 3.90
C VAL A 399 13.40 12.13 2.53
N GLU A 400 12.67 12.80 1.64
CA GLU A 400 12.66 12.48 0.21
C GLU A 400 12.96 13.75 -0.60
N SER A 401 13.77 13.56 -1.65
CA SER A 401 14.22 14.66 -2.50
C SER A 401 14.46 14.20 -3.93
N GLU A 402 14.16 15.07 -4.91
CA GLU A 402 14.74 15.00 -6.25
C GLU A 402 16.26 15.05 -6.16
N THR A 403 16.96 14.12 -6.82
CA THR A 403 18.41 14.13 -6.89
C THR A 403 18.94 14.14 -8.31
N HIS A 404 20.16 14.60 -8.46
CA HIS A 404 20.93 14.58 -9.69
C HIS A 404 22.08 13.56 -9.55
N PRO A 405 22.45 12.84 -10.60
CA PRO A 405 23.36 11.69 -10.46
C PRO A 405 24.82 12.04 -10.28
N THR A 406 25.25 13.20 -10.76
CA THR A 406 26.67 13.51 -10.96
C THR A 406 27.09 14.79 -10.26
N GLU A 407 26.19 15.75 -10.12
CA GLU A 407 26.49 17.05 -9.52
C GLU A 407 25.28 17.59 -8.76
N THR A 408 25.52 18.26 -7.65
CA THR A 408 24.49 19.07 -6.98
C THR A 408 24.43 20.41 -7.71
N ARG A 409 23.23 20.92 -7.99
CA ARG A 409 23.05 22.18 -8.73
C ARG A 409 21.99 23.06 -8.08
N TYR A 410 22.30 24.35 -8.02
CA TYR A 410 21.35 25.39 -7.63
C TYR A 410 20.69 26.00 -8.88
N TYR A 411 19.39 26.24 -8.80
CA TYR A 411 18.53 26.78 -9.85
C TYR A 411 17.98 28.14 -9.37
N PRO A 412 18.48 29.26 -9.90
CA PRO A 412 17.98 30.59 -9.56
C PRO A 412 16.59 30.85 -10.16
N ASP A 413 15.93 31.92 -9.68
CA ASP A 413 14.54 32.27 -10.03
C ASP A 413 14.23 32.38 -11.55
N ASP A 414 15.25 32.57 -12.39
CA ASP A 414 15.17 32.70 -13.85
C ASP A 414 15.47 31.40 -14.62
N GLU A 415 15.88 30.33 -13.94
CA GLU A 415 16.19 29.03 -14.53
C GLU A 415 15.39 27.90 -13.84
N PRO A 416 14.19 27.53 -14.35
CA PRO A 416 13.39 26.48 -13.74
C PRO A 416 14.01 25.09 -13.92
N TYR A 417 13.95 24.24 -12.89
CA TYR A 417 14.27 22.83 -13.04
C TYR A 417 13.06 22.08 -13.60
N ARG A 418 13.21 21.52 -14.82
CA ARG A 418 12.13 20.80 -15.53
C ARG A 418 10.81 21.58 -15.58
N LEU A 419 10.91 22.86 -15.91
CA LEU A 419 9.77 23.79 -16.02
C LEU A 419 9.07 24.10 -14.68
N ASP A 420 9.63 23.65 -13.56
CA ASP A 420 9.18 23.99 -12.22
C ASP A 420 10.17 24.96 -11.56
N ALA A 421 9.72 26.21 -11.44
CA ALA A 421 10.47 27.32 -10.83
C ALA A 421 10.43 27.31 -9.29
N SER A 422 9.75 26.34 -8.67
CA SER A 422 9.75 26.17 -7.21
C SER A 422 10.94 25.35 -6.70
N ASN A 423 11.77 24.80 -7.58
CA ASN A 423 12.94 24.00 -7.25
C ASN A 423 14.21 24.87 -7.20
N PHE A 424 14.90 24.86 -6.07
CA PHE A 424 16.11 25.68 -5.86
C PHE A 424 17.39 24.86 -5.81
N LEU A 425 17.45 23.76 -5.06
CA LEU A 425 18.66 22.94 -4.95
C LEU A 425 18.35 21.49 -5.27
N ILE A 426 18.94 20.96 -6.35
CA ILE A 426 18.86 19.54 -6.70
C ILE A 426 20.18 18.87 -6.27
N PRO A 427 20.21 18.14 -5.15
CA PRO A 427 21.41 17.50 -4.62
C PRO A 427 21.79 16.21 -5.34
N THR A 428 23.06 15.78 -5.25
CA THR A 428 23.39 14.36 -5.33
C THR A 428 22.97 13.66 -4.05
N SER A 429 22.76 12.34 -4.11
CA SER A 429 22.51 11.53 -2.91
C SER A 429 23.64 11.64 -1.88
N GLU A 430 24.89 11.71 -2.34
CA GLU A 430 26.05 11.91 -1.46
C GLU A 430 26.03 13.27 -0.75
N TYR A 431 25.65 14.34 -1.46
CA TYR A 431 25.53 15.67 -0.88
C TYR A 431 24.45 15.71 0.19
N LEU A 432 23.26 15.19 -0.12
CA LEU A 432 22.14 15.13 0.83
C LEU A 432 22.52 14.32 2.07
N ASN A 433 23.20 13.19 1.89
CA ASN A 433 23.68 12.36 3.01
C ASN A 433 24.64 13.14 3.93
N LYS A 434 25.64 13.82 3.35
CA LYS A 434 26.59 14.64 4.13
C LYS A 434 25.91 15.81 4.82
N ASP A 435 24.90 16.41 4.20
CA ASP A 435 24.15 17.52 4.80
C ASP A 435 23.31 17.07 6.00
N LEU A 436 22.70 15.89 5.93
CA LEU A 436 22.06 15.24 7.06
C LEU A 436 23.05 14.96 8.20
N GLU A 437 24.22 14.40 7.88
CA GLU A 437 25.26 14.11 8.87
C GLU A 437 25.77 15.37 9.58
N ARG A 438 26.06 16.45 8.83
CA ARG A 438 26.44 17.76 9.41
C ARG A 438 25.36 18.33 10.34
N ASN A 439 24.10 18.09 10.02
CA ASN A 439 22.95 18.53 10.82
C ASN A 439 22.55 17.54 11.92
N GLY A 440 23.46 16.63 12.32
CA GLY A 440 23.31 15.80 13.51
C GLY A 440 22.46 14.55 13.33
N PHE A 441 22.26 14.11 12.08
CA PHE A 441 21.52 12.89 11.76
C PHE A 441 22.46 11.76 11.34
N LYS A 442 22.17 10.54 11.77
CA LYS A 442 22.82 9.32 11.28
C LYS A 442 21.87 8.61 10.33
N ILE A 443 22.33 8.34 9.12
CA ILE A 443 21.57 7.57 8.14
C ILE A 443 21.46 6.12 8.61
N VAL A 444 20.23 5.61 8.61
CA VAL A 444 19.92 4.21 8.95
C VAL A 444 19.66 3.40 7.70
N GLU A 445 18.91 3.97 6.76
CA GLU A 445 18.44 3.27 5.56
C GLU A 445 18.24 4.26 4.42
N THR A 446 18.46 3.79 3.18
CA THR A 446 18.31 4.58 1.96
C THR A 446 17.45 3.83 0.97
N PHE A 447 16.49 4.51 0.35
CA PHE A 447 15.56 3.95 -0.61
C PHE A 447 15.80 4.60 -1.97
N ARG A 448 16.02 3.78 -3.00
CA ARG A 448 16.10 4.24 -4.39
C ARG A 448 14.79 3.88 -5.07
N THR A 449 13.99 4.89 -5.38
CA THR A 449 12.73 4.72 -6.10
C THR A 449 13.06 4.44 -7.57
N LYS A 450 13.14 3.16 -7.94
CA LYS A 450 13.10 2.78 -9.36
C LYS A 450 11.67 3.03 -9.84
N ASP A 451 11.55 3.82 -10.90
CA ASP A 451 10.35 3.91 -11.75
C ASP A 451 9.16 4.75 -11.24
N VAL A 452 9.43 5.97 -10.74
CA VAL A 452 8.36 6.97 -10.55
C VAL A 452 8.71 8.24 -11.32
N CYS A 453 8.14 8.31 -12.52
CA CYS A 453 7.92 9.48 -13.36
C CYS A 453 8.85 10.68 -13.21
N CYS A 454 9.66 10.90 -14.25
CA CYS A 454 10.61 11.99 -14.40
C CYS A 454 11.35 12.32 -13.09
N GLY A 455 12.44 11.62 -12.78
CA GLY A 455 13.27 11.95 -11.61
C GLY A 455 14.22 10.84 -11.19
N ARG A 456 15.34 11.22 -10.58
CA ARG A 456 16.16 10.31 -9.78
C ARG A 456 15.85 10.65 -8.33
N ARG A 457 14.71 10.20 -7.83
CA ARG A 457 14.30 10.47 -6.44
C ARG A 457 15.07 9.57 -5.49
N TYR A 458 15.35 10.11 -4.31
CA TYR A 458 16.13 9.44 -3.28
C TYR A 458 15.50 9.76 -1.93
N ALA A 459 15.20 8.70 -1.18
CA ALA A 459 14.65 8.82 0.15
C ALA A 459 15.59 8.23 1.18
N VAL A 460 15.58 8.79 2.38
CA VAL A 460 16.46 8.44 3.49
C VAL A 460 15.65 8.35 4.77
N ARG A 461 15.90 7.30 5.54
CA ARG A 461 15.53 7.23 6.95
C ARG A 461 16.78 7.48 7.78
N ALA A 462 16.74 8.50 8.61
CA ALA A 462 17.81 8.88 9.51
C ALA A 462 17.31 9.00 10.95
N VAL A 463 18.24 8.94 11.89
CA VAL A 463 17.98 9.10 13.33
C VAL A 463 18.80 10.26 13.85
N LYS A 464 18.21 11.10 14.70
CA LYS A 464 18.96 12.17 15.37
C LYS A 464 19.94 11.60 16.38
N VAL A 465 21.21 11.96 16.25
CA VAL A 465 22.32 11.50 17.11
C VAL A 465 23.10 12.64 17.76
N SER A 466 22.79 13.89 17.43
CA SER A 466 23.44 15.09 18.00
C SER A 466 22.44 16.26 18.05
N ASP A 467 22.51 17.06 19.11
CA ASP A 467 21.77 18.32 19.28
C ASP A 467 22.53 19.54 18.73
N ASN A 468 23.70 19.32 18.10
CA ASN A 468 24.58 20.37 17.60
C ASN A 468 24.64 20.39 16.06
N PRO A 469 23.55 20.76 15.36
CA PRO A 469 23.59 20.86 13.91
C PRO A 469 24.61 21.92 13.49
N GLN A 470 25.41 21.61 12.46
CA GLN A 470 26.37 22.52 11.86
C GLN A 470 25.89 22.90 10.45
N PRO A 471 24.83 23.73 10.32
CA PRO A 471 24.34 24.13 9.01
C PRO A 471 25.40 24.98 8.32
N GLU A 472 25.81 24.55 7.13
CA GLU A 472 26.74 25.29 6.29
C GLU A 472 26.09 25.46 4.92
N ASN A 473 25.84 26.71 4.52
CA ASN A 473 25.35 26.97 3.18
C ASN A 473 26.52 26.82 2.19
N THR A 474 26.65 25.63 1.61
CA THR A 474 27.79 25.30 0.74
C THR A 474 27.63 25.75 -0.72
N TYR A 475 26.56 26.48 -1.08
CA TYR A 475 26.35 26.96 -2.45
C TYR A 475 26.60 28.47 -2.63
N LEU A 476 27.74 28.78 -3.23
CA LEU A 476 28.12 30.13 -3.69
C LEU A 476 27.21 30.56 -4.85
N GLY A 477 26.21 31.39 -4.57
CA GLY A 477 25.28 31.93 -5.58
C GLY A 477 23.85 32.18 -5.07
N ALA A 478 23.46 31.57 -3.94
CA ALA A 478 22.24 31.96 -3.25
C ALA A 478 22.38 33.43 -2.82
N LYS A 479 21.48 34.31 -3.29
CA LYS A 479 21.40 35.67 -2.72
C LYS A 479 21.25 35.49 -1.22
N THR A 480 22.16 36.08 -0.43
CA THR A 480 22.01 36.20 1.00
C THR A 480 20.71 36.98 1.27
N THR A 481 19.59 36.27 1.38
CA THR A 481 18.39 36.85 1.97
C THR A 481 18.71 37.09 3.43
N SER A 482 18.39 38.30 3.91
CA SER A 482 18.53 38.63 5.33
C SER A 482 17.77 37.60 6.18
N ALA A 483 18.20 37.45 7.43
CA ALA A 483 17.68 36.47 8.40
C ALA A 483 16.15 36.47 8.60
N GLU A 484 15.43 37.43 8.01
CA GLU A 484 14.00 37.67 8.18
C GLU A 484 13.13 37.15 7.00
N THR A 485 13.71 36.65 5.91
CA THR A 485 12.93 36.22 4.73
C THR A 485 13.27 34.79 4.28
N PHE A 486 12.77 33.82 5.04
CA PHE A 486 12.68 32.42 4.61
C PHE A 486 11.48 32.28 3.66
N THR A 487 11.64 32.72 2.42
CA THR A 487 10.54 32.76 1.44
C THR A 487 10.46 31.45 0.66
N PHE A 488 9.34 30.73 0.79
CA PHE A 488 8.90 29.82 -0.27
C PHE A 488 8.62 30.65 -1.54
N SER A 489 8.94 30.12 -2.72
CA SER A 489 8.66 30.82 -3.99
C SER A 489 7.16 31.09 -4.14
N PRO A 490 6.69 32.33 -4.37
CA PRO A 490 5.31 32.58 -4.78
C PRO A 490 5.03 32.16 -6.25
N ARG A 491 5.98 31.47 -6.93
CA ARG A 491 5.97 31.23 -8.38
C ARG A 491 5.94 29.74 -8.73
N LYS A 492 4.78 29.10 -8.64
CA LYS A 492 4.49 27.86 -9.42
C LYS A 492 3.86 28.16 -10.80
N SER A 493 3.63 29.43 -11.15
CA SER A 493 2.95 29.81 -12.41
C SER A 493 3.80 30.74 -13.27
N PHE A 494 4.46 30.18 -14.29
CA PHE A 494 4.57 30.91 -15.54
C PHE A 494 3.17 30.94 -16.16
N GLN A 495 2.63 32.14 -16.39
CA GLN A 495 1.46 32.31 -17.25
C GLN A 495 1.89 31.97 -18.67
N TRP A 496 1.37 30.87 -19.22
CA TRP A 496 1.40 30.63 -20.65
C TRP A 496 0.15 31.27 -21.25
N SER A 497 0.35 32.25 -22.13
CA SER A 497 -0.66 32.88 -22.98
C SER A 497 -1.06 32.00 -24.14
#